data_AF-A0A1V6H4S1-F1
#
_entry.id   AF-A0A1V6H4S1-F1
#
_cell.length_a   1.000
_cell.length_b   1.000
_cell.length_c   1.000
_cell.angle_alpha   90.00
_cell.angle_beta   90.00
_cell.angle_gamma   90.00
#
_symmetry.space_group_name_H-M   'P 1'
#
loop_
_entity.id
_entity.type
_entity.pdbx_description
1 polymer ?
#
loop_
_entity_poly.entity_id
_entity_poly.type
_entity_poly.pdbx_seq_one_letter_code
_entity_poly.pdbx_strand_id
1 'polypeptide(L)'
;MKLNDLAFVLVSVLSALALAGCVTNPITGKQQFSLLQGESGKSQLVTLAKQAVPSQFSADYGESSDAQANAYVNQIGRKLVATLTPTDTVFPDMPFNFHVVNAVYVNAYAFPDGTIAITRGMLAELENEAQLAAVLGHEIAHVNCGHTASAMSKSTVYDMLVSGTQGYLANQGSSWADLAGTAGQLGSAVVLASYSRAQEREADEGGMLYMVRAGYDPQGMVDLQRLLVRLSGANPSALQQMFSTHPMSTERLQTAQERARTQYAGKNSGVVNRDAYLAATAAIRKNKEAFKSFAAAETQLAQKQYAAAKASAEQGLRLAPNDYVGLMLVAQAHQKAGNPAAAQQTAALAARLNPSGARAQSVLAQCALQRKDYAGALQHLNAFERQVPGDASTAFYKGLAYEAQGQRPQAAQAYSAFVRKGGTASSQGRYAAQRLQQLQPSPPRR
;
A
#
# COMPACT_ATOMS: atom_id res chain seq x y z
N MET A 1 -19.93 -32.66 -11.55
CA MET A 1 -20.59 -31.34 -11.59
C MET A 1 -21.72 -31.43 -12.60
N LYS A 2 -22.98 -31.21 -12.22
CA LYS A 2 -24.04 -31.01 -13.22
C LYS A 2 -23.90 -29.56 -13.71
N LEU A 3 -23.92 -29.33 -15.02
CA LEU A 3 -23.77 -27.99 -15.61
C LEU A 3 -24.70 -26.94 -15.00
N ASN A 4 -25.85 -27.38 -14.49
CA ASN A 4 -26.89 -26.50 -13.93
C ASN A 4 -26.49 -25.82 -12.61
N ASP A 5 -25.63 -26.42 -11.78
CA ASP A 5 -25.31 -25.87 -10.45
C ASP A 5 -24.25 -24.77 -10.51
N LEU A 6 -23.25 -24.93 -11.39
CA LEU A 6 -22.27 -23.87 -11.69
C LEU A 6 -22.97 -22.70 -12.39
N ALA A 7 -23.92 -23.00 -13.29
CA ALA A 7 -24.74 -21.99 -13.93
C ALA A 7 -25.57 -21.21 -12.90
N PHE A 8 -26.09 -21.85 -11.85
CA PHE A 8 -26.88 -21.17 -10.82
C PHE A 8 -26.05 -20.21 -9.95
N VAL A 9 -24.82 -20.60 -9.55
CA VAL A 9 -23.91 -19.71 -8.82
C VAL A 9 -23.46 -18.54 -9.70
N LEU A 10 -23.08 -18.82 -10.96
CA LEU A 10 -22.73 -17.79 -11.93
C LEU A 10 -23.89 -16.83 -12.17
N VAL A 11 -25.12 -17.33 -12.37
CA VAL A 11 -26.32 -16.52 -12.57
C VAL A 11 -26.64 -15.70 -11.34
N SER A 12 -26.49 -16.24 -10.13
CA SER A 12 -26.72 -15.50 -8.88
C SER A 12 -25.70 -14.39 -8.66
N VAL A 13 -24.41 -14.66 -8.91
CA VAL A 13 -23.35 -13.64 -8.87
C VAL A 13 -23.56 -12.58 -9.95
N LEU A 14 -23.90 -12.99 -11.18
CA LEU A 14 -24.22 -12.08 -12.28
C LEU A 14 -25.48 -11.25 -11.99
N SER A 15 -26.47 -11.79 -11.29
CA SER A 15 -27.70 -11.06 -10.90
C SER A 15 -27.43 -10.06 -9.78
N ALA A 16 -26.56 -10.39 -8.82
CA ALA A 16 -26.07 -9.45 -7.81
C ALA A 16 -25.19 -8.36 -8.42
N LEU A 17 -24.39 -8.69 -9.44
CA LEU A 17 -23.63 -7.72 -10.26
C LEU A 17 -24.52 -6.85 -11.14
N ALA A 18 -25.70 -7.32 -11.55
CA ALA A 18 -26.67 -6.52 -12.32
C ALA A 18 -27.36 -5.44 -11.47
N LEU A 19 -27.34 -5.58 -10.14
CA LEU A 19 -27.76 -4.55 -9.17
C LEU A 19 -26.60 -3.63 -8.73
N ALA A 20 -25.38 -3.89 -9.21
CA ALA A 20 -24.23 -3.02 -8.97
C ALA A 20 -24.37 -1.73 -9.78
N GLY A 21 -24.31 -0.58 -9.10
CA GLY A 21 -24.42 0.71 -9.76
C GLY A 21 -23.20 1.01 -10.66
N CYS A 22 -23.38 2.00 -11.52
CA CYS A 22 -22.28 2.77 -12.09
C CYS A 22 -22.20 4.13 -11.39
N VAL A 23 -20.99 4.67 -11.25
CA VAL A 23 -20.76 6.03 -10.78
C VAL A 23 -20.37 6.89 -11.98
N THR A 24 -20.95 8.09 -12.08
CA THR A 24 -20.56 9.07 -13.09
C THR A 24 -19.25 9.74 -12.69
N ASN A 25 -18.22 9.65 -13.54
CA ASN A 25 -16.97 10.37 -13.35
C ASN A 25 -17.24 11.89 -13.41
N PRO A 26 -16.89 12.66 -12.38
CA PRO A 26 -17.17 14.10 -12.28
C PRO A 26 -16.41 14.94 -13.32
N ILE A 27 -15.31 14.43 -13.84
CA ILE A 27 -14.46 15.12 -14.82
C ILE A 27 -14.95 14.88 -16.25
N THR A 28 -15.24 13.63 -16.60
CA THR A 28 -15.56 13.25 -17.99
C THR A 28 -17.03 12.98 -18.26
N GLY A 29 -17.85 12.85 -17.21
CA GLY A 29 -19.25 12.43 -17.31
C GLY A 29 -19.46 10.95 -17.66
N LYS A 30 -18.39 10.15 -17.74
CA LYS A 30 -18.48 8.73 -18.12
C LYS A 30 -18.87 7.85 -16.95
N GLN A 31 -19.58 6.75 -17.23
CA GLN A 31 -19.96 5.75 -16.23
C GLN A 31 -18.79 4.81 -15.90
N GLN A 32 -18.60 4.52 -14.61
CA GLN A 32 -17.61 3.57 -14.10
C GLN A 32 -18.26 2.56 -13.15
N PHE A 33 -17.89 1.29 -13.26
CA PHE A 33 -18.32 0.26 -12.32
C PHE A 33 -17.86 0.54 -10.89
N SER A 34 -18.78 0.55 -9.93
CA SER A 34 -18.47 0.56 -8.50
C SER A 34 -19.55 -0.16 -7.72
N LEU A 35 -19.17 -1.16 -6.91
CA LEU A 35 -20.07 -1.79 -5.94
C LEU A 35 -20.37 -0.86 -4.76
N LEU A 36 -19.44 0.04 -4.46
CA LEU A 36 -19.46 0.89 -3.28
C LEU A 36 -19.78 2.32 -3.72
N GLN A 37 -21.02 2.75 -3.46
CA GLN A 37 -21.55 4.06 -3.86
C GLN A 37 -22.37 4.70 -2.76
N GLY A 38 -22.53 6.02 -2.82
CA GLY A 38 -23.26 6.80 -1.81
C GLY A 38 -22.64 6.69 -0.42
N GLU A 39 -23.38 7.15 0.60
CA GLU A 39 -22.88 7.21 1.98
C GLU A 39 -22.56 5.83 2.58
N SER A 40 -23.38 4.82 2.30
CA SER A 40 -23.15 3.45 2.77
C SER A 40 -21.89 2.84 2.13
N GLY A 41 -21.69 3.05 0.83
CA GLY A 41 -20.48 2.64 0.13
C GLY A 41 -19.24 3.37 0.66
N LYS A 42 -19.32 4.69 0.86
CA LYS A 42 -18.25 5.49 1.46
C LYS A 42 -17.82 4.94 2.83
N SER A 43 -18.77 4.63 3.71
CA SER A 43 -18.49 4.04 5.04
C SER A 43 -17.77 2.69 4.96
N GLN A 44 -18.16 1.84 4.01
CA GLN A 44 -17.50 0.55 3.76
C GLN A 44 -16.08 0.73 3.22
N LEU A 45 -15.88 1.66 2.27
CA LEU A 45 -14.54 2.02 1.75
C LEU A 45 -13.60 2.47 2.87
N VAL A 46 -14.07 3.34 3.76
CA VAL A 46 -13.32 3.78 4.95
C VAL A 46 -12.94 2.61 5.85
N THR A 47 -13.87 1.67 6.06
CA THR A 47 -13.61 0.49 6.89
C THR A 47 -12.55 -0.43 6.28
N LEU A 48 -12.61 -0.67 4.97
CA LEU A 48 -11.63 -1.49 4.25
C LEU A 48 -10.26 -0.80 4.20
N ALA A 49 -10.22 0.51 3.97
CA ALA A 49 -8.98 1.28 3.98
C ALA A 49 -8.28 1.23 5.36
N LYS A 50 -9.03 1.30 6.46
CA LYS A 50 -8.48 1.14 7.83
C LYS A 50 -7.76 -0.20 8.05
N GLN A 51 -8.11 -1.24 7.30
CA GLN A 51 -7.41 -2.54 7.35
C GLN A 51 -6.22 -2.59 6.39
N ALA A 52 -6.31 -1.89 5.25
CA ALA A 52 -5.34 -1.90 4.16
C ALA A 52 -4.14 -0.98 4.43
N VAL A 53 -4.40 0.27 4.84
CA VAL A 53 -3.41 1.34 5.02
C VAL A 53 -2.26 0.89 5.92
N PRO A 54 -2.48 0.32 7.13
CA PRO A 54 -1.37 -0.02 8.01
C PRO A 54 -0.47 -1.13 7.45
N SER A 55 -1.07 -2.07 6.71
CA SER A 55 -0.33 -3.17 6.07
C SER A 55 0.56 -2.64 4.94
N GLN A 56 0.03 -1.76 4.08
CA GLN A 56 0.81 -1.13 3.02
C GLN A 56 1.87 -0.20 3.58
N PHE A 57 1.55 0.63 4.58
CA PHE A 57 2.54 1.53 5.18
C PHE A 57 3.66 0.72 5.84
N SER A 58 3.34 -0.35 6.55
CA SER A 58 4.35 -1.30 7.03
C SER A 58 5.18 -1.86 5.86
N ALA A 59 4.54 -2.16 4.72
CA ALA A 59 5.21 -2.61 3.50
C ALA A 59 6.20 -1.57 2.91
N ASP A 60 5.96 -0.29 3.20
CA ASP A 60 6.78 0.86 2.84
C ASP A 60 7.64 1.39 4.00
N TYR A 61 7.90 0.53 5.00
CA TYR A 61 8.74 0.83 6.17
C TYR A 61 8.17 1.93 7.09
N GLY A 62 6.85 2.05 7.10
CA GLY A 62 6.11 3.01 7.91
C GLY A 62 6.22 4.44 7.41
N GLU A 63 5.58 5.35 8.13
CA GLU A 63 5.67 6.78 7.87
C GLU A 63 7.08 7.31 8.14
N SER A 64 7.47 8.32 7.37
CA SER A 64 8.72 9.02 7.54
C SER A 64 8.70 9.85 8.83
N SER A 65 9.81 9.87 9.54
CA SER A 65 10.01 10.74 10.70
C SER A 65 10.40 12.19 10.34
N ASP A 66 10.52 12.51 9.04
CA ASP A 66 10.84 13.87 8.58
C ASP A 66 9.63 14.80 8.75
N ALA A 67 9.60 15.51 9.88
CA ALA A 67 8.51 16.42 10.22
C ALA A 67 8.35 17.56 9.20
N GLN A 68 9.45 18.04 8.60
CA GLN A 68 9.41 19.15 7.64
C GLN A 68 8.78 18.69 6.33
N ALA A 69 9.24 17.56 5.78
CA ALA A 69 8.65 16.98 4.57
C ALA A 69 7.18 16.61 4.78
N ASN A 70 6.84 16.01 5.92
CA ASN A 70 5.46 15.67 6.27
C ASN A 70 4.54 16.90 6.35
N ALA A 71 4.97 17.96 7.04
CA ALA A 71 4.20 19.19 7.16
C ALA A 71 3.98 19.85 5.79
N TYR A 72 5.04 19.88 4.98
CA TYR A 72 5.00 20.49 3.66
C TYR A 72 4.09 19.73 2.69
N VAL A 73 4.22 18.40 2.59
CA VAL A 73 3.32 17.56 1.78
C VAL A 73 1.86 17.73 2.22
N ASN A 74 1.59 17.77 3.53
CA ASN A 74 0.25 18.04 4.05
C ASN A 74 -0.26 19.43 3.68
N GLN A 75 0.58 20.46 3.74
CA GLN A 75 0.22 21.82 3.35
C GLN A 75 -0.19 21.88 1.87
N ILE A 76 0.61 21.30 0.97
CA ILE A 76 0.32 21.31 -0.47
C ILE A 76 -0.95 20.49 -0.77
N GLY A 77 -1.07 19.30 -0.19
CA GLY A 77 -2.26 18.46 -0.34
C GLY A 77 -3.55 19.16 0.11
N ARG A 78 -3.54 19.77 1.30
CA ARG A 78 -4.69 20.54 1.82
C ARG A 78 -5.03 21.75 0.94
N LYS A 79 -4.02 22.43 0.40
CA LYS A 79 -4.22 23.55 -0.53
C LYS A 79 -4.95 23.10 -1.81
N LEU A 80 -4.63 21.91 -2.33
CA LEU A 80 -5.34 21.34 -3.49
C LEU A 80 -6.79 20.98 -3.14
N VAL A 81 -6.99 20.29 -2.01
CA VAL A 81 -8.33 19.88 -1.53
C VAL A 81 -9.25 21.09 -1.31
N ALA A 82 -8.70 22.22 -0.83
CA ALA A 82 -9.46 23.45 -0.64
C ALA A 82 -10.01 24.07 -1.95
N THR A 83 -9.58 23.59 -3.12
CA THR A 83 -10.07 24.07 -4.43
C THR A 83 -11.14 23.18 -5.05
N LEU A 84 -11.48 22.07 -4.38
CA LEU A 84 -12.51 21.15 -4.83
C LEU A 84 -13.89 21.76 -4.65
N THR A 85 -14.75 21.48 -5.62
CA THR A 85 -16.17 21.85 -5.63
C THR A 85 -17.03 20.58 -5.48
N PRO A 86 -18.31 20.70 -5.11
CA PRO A 86 -19.20 19.55 -4.99
C PRO A 86 -19.32 18.71 -6.27
N THR A 87 -19.06 19.30 -7.45
CA THR A 87 -19.11 18.61 -8.73
C THR A 87 -17.82 17.87 -9.07
N ASP A 88 -16.74 18.02 -8.30
CA ASP A 88 -15.45 17.39 -8.60
C ASP A 88 -15.31 15.99 -7.99
N THR A 89 -16.24 15.51 -7.17
CA THR A 89 -16.10 14.25 -6.42
C THR A 89 -17.34 13.38 -6.48
N VAL A 90 -17.12 12.05 -6.55
CA VAL A 90 -18.16 11.04 -6.40
C VAL A 90 -18.49 10.73 -4.93
N PHE A 91 -17.63 11.18 -4.00
CA PHE A 91 -17.81 11.01 -2.56
C PHE A 91 -17.65 12.38 -1.88
N PRO A 92 -18.75 13.10 -1.62
CA PRO A 92 -18.73 14.36 -0.88
C PRO A 92 -18.02 14.22 0.46
N ASP A 93 -17.35 15.27 0.93
CA ASP A 93 -16.69 15.33 2.25
C ASP A 93 -15.72 14.16 2.52
N MET A 94 -14.94 13.74 1.52
CA MET A 94 -13.89 12.74 1.69
C MET A 94 -12.75 13.31 2.55
N PRO A 95 -12.33 12.65 3.66
CA PRO A 95 -11.33 13.18 4.57
C PRO A 95 -9.91 12.92 4.05
N PHE A 96 -9.45 13.72 3.09
CA PHE A 96 -8.10 13.58 2.54
C PHE A 96 -7.00 13.77 3.59
N ASN A 97 -6.06 12.82 3.65
CA ASN A 97 -4.88 12.87 4.52
C ASN A 97 -3.63 12.48 3.72
N PHE A 98 -2.50 13.13 4.00
CA PHE A 98 -1.29 12.98 3.20
C PHE A 98 -0.12 12.50 4.07
N HIS A 99 0.57 11.46 3.60
CA HIS A 99 1.63 10.80 4.34
C HIS A 99 2.89 10.66 3.50
N VAL A 100 4.05 10.93 4.08
CA VAL A 100 5.32 10.51 3.49
C VAL A 100 5.69 9.16 4.08
N VAL A 101 5.97 8.17 3.22
CA VAL A 101 6.38 6.82 3.64
C VAL A 101 7.84 6.56 3.36
N ASN A 102 8.48 5.71 4.17
CA ASN A 102 9.93 5.51 4.16
C ASN A 102 10.48 4.80 2.92
N ALA A 103 9.63 4.20 2.10
CA ALA A 103 9.98 3.57 0.84
C ALA A 103 10.90 4.45 -0.03
N VAL A 104 11.93 3.79 -0.60
CA VAL A 104 13.01 4.41 -1.37
C VAL A 104 12.79 4.33 -2.88
N TYR A 105 11.85 3.49 -3.34
CA TYR A 105 11.41 3.45 -4.72
C TYR A 105 10.54 4.68 -5.05
N VAL A 106 10.42 5.02 -6.33
CA VAL A 106 9.62 6.18 -6.78
C VAL A 106 8.17 5.74 -6.91
N ASN A 107 7.29 6.30 -6.10
CA ASN A 107 5.83 6.12 -6.21
C ASN A 107 5.03 7.14 -5.38
N ALA A 108 3.75 7.27 -5.73
CA ALA A 108 2.67 7.82 -4.90
C ALA A 108 1.40 6.98 -5.15
N TYR A 109 0.48 6.95 -4.19
CA TYR A 109 -0.77 6.19 -4.34
C TYR A 109 -1.84 6.69 -3.38
N ALA A 110 -3.10 6.42 -3.73
CA ALA A 110 -4.27 6.75 -2.93
C ALA A 110 -5.07 5.52 -2.49
N PHE A 111 -5.66 5.60 -1.29
CA PHE A 111 -6.69 4.69 -0.82
C PHE A 111 -8.08 5.28 -1.02
N PRO A 112 -9.13 4.45 -1.04
CA PRO A 112 -10.49 4.93 -1.23
C PRO A 112 -11.06 5.83 -0.11
N ASP A 113 -10.40 5.90 1.04
CA ASP A 113 -10.80 6.76 2.17
C ASP A 113 -10.18 8.17 2.13
N GLY A 114 -9.46 8.51 1.05
CA GLY A 114 -8.76 9.78 0.91
C GLY A 114 -7.34 9.78 1.49
N THR A 115 -6.87 8.65 2.05
CA THR A 115 -5.46 8.53 2.45
C THR A 115 -4.57 8.49 1.21
N ILE A 116 -3.64 9.44 1.09
CA ILE A 116 -2.66 9.53 0.01
C ILE A 116 -1.26 9.38 0.61
N ALA A 117 -0.45 8.53 0.01
CA ALA A 117 0.93 8.33 0.40
C ALA A 117 1.89 8.67 -0.74
N ILE A 118 3.01 9.29 -0.38
CA ILE A 118 4.12 9.57 -1.29
C ILE A 118 5.42 9.03 -0.70
N THR A 119 6.18 8.32 -1.51
CA THR A 119 7.46 7.74 -1.10
C THR A 119 8.54 8.82 -0.97
N ARG A 120 9.51 8.63 -0.06
CA ARG A 120 10.71 9.51 -0.06
C ARG A 120 11.50 9.38 -1.36
N GLY A 121 11.45 8.23 -2.03
CA GLY A 121 12.00 8.04 -3.36
C GLY A 121 11.45 9.04 -4.37
N MET A 122 10.11 9.20 -4.43
CA MET A 122 9.48 10.22 -5.28
C MET A 122 9.91 11.64 -4.89
N LEU A 123 9.89 12.00 -3.61
CA LEU A 123 10.34 13.32 -3.14
C LEU A 123 11.83 13.61 -3.44
N ALA A 124 12.67 12.58 -3.55
CA ALA A 124 14.06 12.77 -3.95
C ALA A 124 14.24 13.03 -5.45
N GLU A 125 13.24 12.72 -6.28
CA GLU A 125 13.28 12.91 -7.73
C GLU A 125 12.62 14.21 -8.20
N LEU A 126 11.55 14.66 -7.55
CA LEU A 126 10.91 15.93 -7.91
C LEU A 126 11.87 17.10 -7.71
N GLU A 127 11.66 18.18 -8.45
CA GLU A 127 12.53 19.35 -8.43
C GLU A 127 11.86 20.63 -7.94
N ASN A 128 10.53 20.67 -7.82
CA ASN A 128 9.80 21.85 -7.37
C ASN A 128 8.40 21.52 -6.79
N GLU A 129 7.77 22.53 -6.16
CA GLU A 129 6.45 22.42 -5.53
C GLU A 129 5.33 22.15 -6.53
N ALA A 130 5.41 22.71 -7.76
CA ALA A 130 4.40 22.49 -8.78
C ALA A 130 4.36 21.02 -9.28
N GLN A 131 5.52 20.35 -9.37
CA GLN A 131 5.57 18.91 -9.64
C GLN A 131 4.98 18.10 -8.47
N LEU A 132 5.25 18.48 -7.22
CA LEU A 132 4.62 17.86 -6.05
C LEU A 132 3.09 18.05 -6.10
N ALA A 133 2.62 19.25 -6.40
CA ALA A 133 1.21 19.55 -6.55
C ALA A 133 0.58 18.73 -7.69
N ALA A 134 1.28 18.52 -8.80
CA ALA A 134 0.82 17.66 -9.88
C ALA A 134 0.67 16.20 -9.45
N VAL A 135 1.65 15.64 -8.73
CA VAL A 135 1.57 14.26 -8.17
C VAL A 135 0.39 14.13 -7.21
N LEU A 136 0.29 15.02 -6.22
CA LEU A 136 -0.79 14.95 -5.24
C LEU A 136 -2.16 15.21 -5.86
N GLY A 137 -2.25 16.13 -6.82
CA GLY A 137 -3.47 16.42 -7.57
C GLY A 137 -3.95 15.21 -8.38
N HIS A 138 -3.03 14.48 -9.00
CA HIS A 138 -3.30 13.23 -9.71
C HIS A 138 -3.89 12.16 -8.77
N GLU A 139 -3.30 11.97 -7.60
CA GLU A 139 -3.82 11.04 -6.59
C GLU A 139 -5.19 11.46 -6.01
N ILE A 140 -5.40 12.75 -5.78
CA ILE A 140 -6.72 13.29 -5.39
C ILE A 140 -7.76 12.99 -6.48
N ALA A 141 -7.39 13.14 -7.76
CA ALA A 141 -8.29 12.86 -8.88
C ALA A 141 -8.66 11.37 -8.96
N HIS A 142 -7.74 10.44 -8.67
CA HIS A 142 -8.09 9.02 -8.56
C HIS A 142 -9.17 8.73 -7.52
N VAL A 143 -9.11 9.37 -6.36
CA VAL A 143 -10.13 9.24 -5.31
C VAL A 143 -11.44 9.87 -5.74
N ASN A 144 -11.39 11.11 -6.21
CA ASN A 144 -12.55 11.90 -6.59
C ASN A 144 -13.30 11.33 -7.79
N CYS A 145 -12.62 10.68 -8.74
CA CYS A 145 -13.24 9.96 -9.85
C CYS A 145 -13.71 8.54 -9.48
N GLY A 146 -13.53 8.11 -8.22
CA GLY A 146 -13.91 6.78 -7.74
C GLY A 146 -13.05 5.65 -8.30
N HIS A 147 -11.87 5.93 -8.87
CA HIS A 147 -10.97 4.91 -9.42
C HIS A 147 -10.52 3.94 -8.33
N THR A 148 -10.16 4.46 -7.15
CA THR A 148 -9.78 3.67 -5.97
C THR A 148 -10.93 2.77 -5.50
N ALA A 149 -12.16 3.30 -5.45
CA ALA A 149 -13.36 2.53 -5.11
C ALA A 149 -13.69 1.44 -6.13
N SER A 150 -13.49 1.71 -7.43
CA SER A 150 -13.66 0.71 -8.49
C SER A 150 -12.61 -0.38 -8.42
N ALA A 151 -11.34 -0.02 -8.18
CA ALA A 151 -10.26 -0.98 -7.97
C ALA A 151 -10.57 -1.90 -6.78
N MET A 152 -11.01 -1.34 -5.66
CA MET A 152 -11.45 -2.11 -4.49
C MET A 152 -12.66 -2.99 -4.79
N SER A 153 -13.67 -2.47 -5.49
CA SER A 153 -14.85 -3.26 -5.90
C SER A 153 -14.45 -4.46 -6.76
N LYS A 154 -13.54 -4.28 -7.73
CA LYS A 154 -13.04 -5.38 -8.57
C LYS A 154 -12.29 -6.43 -7.75
N SER A 155 -11.45 -6.01 -6.79
CA SER A 155 -10.75 -6.92 -5.89
C SER A 155 -11.73 -7.75 -5.06
N THR A 156 -12.77 -7.12 -4.51
CA THR A 156 -13.82 -7.81 -3.74
C THR A 156 -14.57 -8.84 -4.60
N VAL A 157 -14.94 -8.51 -5.83
CA VAL A 157 -15.61 -9.46 -6.76
C VAL A 157 -14.70 -10.65 -7.08
N TYR A 158 -13.42 -10.38 -7.37
CA TYR A 158 -12.45 -11.42 -7.66
C TYR A 158 -12.32 -12.39 -6.48
N ASP A 159 -12.21 -11.86 -5.26
CA ASP A 159 -12.12 -12.68 -4.05
C ASP A 159 -13.39 -13.48 -3.79
N MET A 160 -14.57 -12.92 -4.06
CA MET A 160 -15.85 -13.67 -4.00
C MET A 160 -15.86 -14.86 -4.95
N LEU A 161 -15.36 -14.67 -6.18
CA LEU A 161 -15.31 -15.74 -7.17
C LEU A 161 -14.32 -16.85 -6.77
N VAL A 162 -13.15 -16.46 -6.27
CA VAL A 162 -12.11 -17.42 -5.81
C VAL A 162 -12.54 -18.15 -4.54
N SER A 163 -13.18 -17.44 -3.60
CA SER A 163 -13.62 -18.04 -2.33
C SER A 163 -14.86 -18.91 -2.51
N GLY A 164 -15.82 -18.49 -3.35
CA GLY A 164 -17.03 -19.27 -3.65
C GLY A 164 -16.73 -20.59 -4.36
N THR A 165 -15.71 -20.62 -5.23
CA THR A 165 -15.23 -21.87 -5.85
C THR A 165 -14.56 -22.81 -4.83
N GLN A 166 -13.84 -22.28 -3.83
CA GLN A 166 -13.24 -23.09 -2.77
C GLN A 166 -14.26 -23.58 -1.71
N GLY A 167 -15.24 -22.76 -1.34
CA GLY A 167 -16.30 -23.14 -0.39
C GLY A 167 -17.24 -24.22 -0.93
N TYR A 168 -17.53 -24.20 -2.24
CA TYR A 168 -18.29 -25.25 -2.90
C TYR A 168 -17.53 -26.59 -2.97
N LEU A 169 -16.21 -26.55 -3.16
CA LEU A 169 -15.36 -27.75 -3.06
C LEU A 169 -15.28 -28.30 -1.62
N ALA A 170 -15.55 -27.46 -0.61
CA ALA A 170 -15.49 -27.81 0.82
C ALA A 170 -16.85 -28.11 1.48
N ASN A 171 -17.96 -28.09 0.73
CA ASN A 171 -19.31 -28.48 1.19
C ASN A 171 -19.81 -27.72 2.46
N GLN A 172 -19.47 -26.43 2.60
CA GLN A 172 -19.96 -25.56 3.67
C GLN A 172 -20.64 -24.34 3.04
N GLY A 173 -21.93 -24.15 3.33
CA GLY A 173 -22.70 -23.00 2.86
C GLY A 173 -22.08 -21.71 3.38
N SER A 174 -21.55 -20.87 2.49
CA SER A 174 -20.90 -19.61 2.86
C SER A 174 -21.93 -18.49 3.00
N SER A 175 -21.91 -17.83 4.16
CA SER A 175 -22.65 -16.60 4.43
C SER A 175 -21.84 -15.39 3.95
N TRP A 176 -22.52 -14.29 3.59
CA TRP A 176 -21.90 -12.99 3.30
C TRP A 176 -20.97 -12.49 4.43
N ALA A 177 -21.15 -12.96 5.67
CA ALA A 177 -20.29 -12.64 6.81
C ALA A 177 -18.90 -13.32 6.76
N ASP A 178 -18.75 -14.46 6.09
CA ASP A 178 -17.46 -15.17 5.97
C ASP A 178 -16.51 -14.47 4.98
N LEU A 179 -17.06 -13.76 3.99
CA LEU A 179 -16.32 -12.94 3.04
C LEU A 179 -15.68 -11.69 3.66
N ALA A 180 -16.19 -11.21 4.80
CA ALA A 180 -15.54 -10.12 5.54
C ALA A 180 -14.22 -10.57 6.20
N GLY A 181 -14.02 -11.89 6.41
CA GLY A 181 -12.82 -12.46 7.03
C GLY A 181 -11.61 -12.61 6.09
N THR A 182 -11.84 -12.68 4.77
CA THR A 182 -10.80 -12.76 3.73
C THR A 182 -10.23 -11.39 3.34
N ALA A 183 -10.85 -10.31 3.82
CA ALA A 183 -10.47 -8.91 3.54
C ALA A 183 -9.01 -8.57 3.91
N GLY A 184 -8.38 -9.38 4.75
CA GLY A 184 -7.00 -9.19 5.15
C GLY A 184 -5.95 -9.40 4.05
N GLN A 185 -6.28 -10.05 2.93
CA GLN A 185 -5.41 -10.11 1.73
C GLN A 185 -5.63 -8.91 0.78
N LEU A 186 -6.74 -8.17 0.95
CA LEU A 186 -7.14 -7.05 0.08
C LEU A 186 -6.21 -5.83 0.22
N GLY A 187 -5.53 -5.68 1.35
CA GLY A 187 -4.82 -4.44 1.67
C GLY A 187 -3.74 -4.05 0.67
N SER A 188 -2.95 -5.03 0.22
CA SER A 188 -1.94 -4.84 -0.84
C SER A 188 -2.53 -4.93 -2.25
N ALA A 189 -3.58 -5.73 -2.45
CA ALA A 189 -4.15 -5.96 -3.78
C ALA A 189 -4.81 -4.70 -4.38
N VAL A 190 -5.42 -3.84 -3.55
CA VAL A 190 -6.03 -2.58 -4.00
C VAL A 190 -4.98 -1.52 -4.36
N VAL A 191 -3.92 -1.40 -3.56
CA VAL A 191 -2.82 -0.45 -3.83
C VAL A 191 -2.02 -0.87 -5.05
N LEU A 192 -1.87 -2.17 -5.28
CA LEU A 192 -1.18 -2.74 -6.44
C LEU A 192 -2.08 -2.90 -7.68
N ALA A 193 -3.36 -2.51 -7.60
CA ALA A 193 -4.26 -2.61 -8.73
C ALA A 193 -3.84 -1.61 -9.82
N SER A 194 -3.68 -2.10 -11.04
CA SER A 194 -3.33 -1.26 -12.18
C SER A 194 -4.54 -0.46 -12.66
N TYR A 195 -4.40 0.85 -12.75
CA TYR A 195 -5.40 1.71 -13.36
C TYR A 195 -5.41 1.58 -14.89
N SER A 196 -6.59 1.70 -15.48
CA SER A 196 -6.70 1.70 -16.94
C SER A 196 -6.12 2.98 -17.54
N ARG A 197 -5.71 2.92 -18.82
CA ARG A 197 -5.27 4.13 -19.56
C ARG A 197 -6.32 5.24 -19.61
N ALA A 198 -7.61 4.91 -19.51
CA ALA A 198 -8.67 5.91 -19.42
C ALA A 198 -8.64 6.62 -18.06
N GLN A 199 -8.57 5.85 -16.97
CA GLN A 199 -8.48 6.37 -15.60
C GLN A 199 -7.25 7.26 -15.40
N GLU A 200 -6.10 6.89 -15.99
CA GLU A 200 -4.89 7.73 -15.93
C GLU A 200 -5.07 9.08 -16.62
N ARG A 201 -5.77 9.15 -17.77
CA ARG A 201 -6.07 10.43 -18.44
C ARG A 201 -7.02 11.30 -17.63
N GLU A 202 -8.01 10.68 -16.99
CA GLU A 202 -8.97 11.35 -16.12
C GLU A 202 -8.27 11.91 -14.88
N ALA A 203 -7.34 11.15 -14.32
CA ALA A 203 -6.52 11.60 -13.19
C ALA A 203 -5.53 12.71 -13.58
N ASP A 204 -4.88 12.62 -14.76
CA ASP A 204 -4.03 13.69 -15.30
C ASP A 204 -4.83 15.00 -15.49
N GLU A 205 -6.04 14.89 -16.03
CA GLU A 205 -6.95 16.02 -16.24
C GLU A 205 -7.35 16.68 -14.92
N GLY A 206 -7.82 15.88 -13.96
CA GLY A 206 -8.19 16.36 -12.64
C GLY A 206 -7.03 16.95 -11.88
N GLY A 207 -5.88 16.27 -11.88
CA GLY A 207 -4.68 16.76 -11.22
C GLY A 207 -4.20 18.09 -11.77
N MET A 208 -4.22 18.25 -13.09
CA MET A 208 -3.86 19.51 -13.74
C MET A 208 -4.89 20.62 -13.46
N LEU A 209 -6.19 20.29 -13.41
CA LEU A 209 -7.24 21.23 -13.00
C LEU A 209 -7.05 21.70 -11.56
N TYR A 210 -6.84 20.79 -10.62
CA TYR A 210 -6.71 21.10 -9.19
C TYR A 210 -5.46 21.93 -8.91
N MET A 211 -4.33 21.60 -9.54
CA MET A 211 -3.11 22.39 -9.37
C MET A 211 -3.27 23.82 -9.92
N VAL A 212 -3.93 24.00 -11.07
CA VAL A 212 -4.16 25.33 -11.65
C VAL A 212 -5.12 26.14 -10.80
N ARG A 213 -6.20 25.53 -10.26
CA ARG A 213 -7.11 26.21 -9.32
C ARG A 213 -6.40 26.62 -8.03
N ALA A 214 -5.43 25.83 -7.57
CA ALA A 214 -4.58 26.16 -6.42
C ALA A 214 -3.49 27.19 -6.74
N GLY A 215 -3.45 27.72 -7.96
CA GLY A 215 -2.52 28.76 -8.39
C GLY A 215 -1.13 28.26 -8.78
N TYR A 216 -0.95 26.96 -8.99
CA TYR A 216 0.31 26.40 -9.49
C TYR A 216 0.44 26.54 -11.00
N ASP A 217 1.69 26.60 -11.46
CA ASP A 217 2.02 26.58 -12.88
C ASP A 217 1.69 25.20 -13.48
N PRO A 218 0.82 25.10 -14.51
CA PRO A 218 0.51 23.84 -15.20
C PRO A 218 1.75 23.14 -15.80
N GLN A 219 2.87 23.84 -16.02
CA GLN A 219 4.14 23.20 -16.40
C GLN A 219 4.63 22.19 -15.37
N GLY A 220 4.23 22.28 -14.10
CA GLY A 220 4.55 21.27 -13.08
C GLY A 220 4.09 19.85 -13.46
N MET A 221 2.90 19.70 -14.06
CA MET A 221 2.42 18.41 -14.57
C MET A 221 3.25 17.94 -15.76
N VAL A 222 3.59 18.86 -16.67
CA VAL A 222 4.43 18.55 -17.82
C VAL A 222 5.82 18.09 -17.39
N ASP A 223 6.42 18.76 -16.43
CA ASP A 223 7.74 18.43 -15.88
C ASP A 223 7.72 17.11 -15.10
N LEU A 224 6.65 16.83 -14.37
CA LEU A 224 6.44 15.52 -13.76
C LEU A 224 6.43 14.41 -14.83
N GLN A 225 5.62 14.56 -15.88
CA GLN A 225 5.54 13.57 -16.96
C GLN A 225 6.89 13.40 -17.68
N ARG A 226 7.63 14.49 -17.92
CA ARG A 226 9.01 14.43 -18.47
C ARG A 226 9.98 13.69 -17.54
N LEU A 227 9.90 13.94 -16.24
CA LEU A 227 10.72 13.26 -15.23
C LEU A 227 10.48 11.75 -15.27
N LEU A 228 9.21 11.32 -15.29
CA LEU A 228 8.85 9.90 -15.33
C LEU A 228 9.31 9.21 -16.62
N VAL A 229 9.15 9.87 -17.79
CA VAL A 229 9.67 9.33 -19.07
C VAL A 229 11.19 9.18 -19.03
N ARG A 230 11.91 10.16 -18.48
CA ARG A 230 13.37 10.12 -18.36
C ARG A 230 13.85 8.99 -17.44
N LEU A 231 13.25 8.88 -16.27
CA LEU A 231 13.56 7.84 -15.29
C LEU A 231 13.27 6.44 -15.84
N SER A 232 12.22 6.29 -16.66
CA SER A 232 11.88 5.02 -17.33
C SER A 232 13.00 4.56 -18.26
N GLY A 233 13.59 5.49 -19.04
CA GLY A 233 14.71 5.17 -19.93
C GLY A 233 16.03 4.90 -19.20
N ALA A 234 16.29 5.61 -18.09
CA ALA A 234 17.57 5.52 -17.37
C ALA A 234 17.62 4.39 -16.34
N ASN A 235 16.51 4.10 -15.65
CA ASN A 235 16.42 3.09 -14.60
C ASN A 235 15.01 2.48 -14.54
N PRO A 236 14.69 1.52 -15.43
CA PRO A 236 13.37 0.88 -15.48
C PRO A 236 12.93 0.28 -14.13
N SER A 237 13.88 -0.25 -13.34
CA SER A 237 13.58 -0.81 -12.01
C SER A 237 13.14 0.23 -10.99
N ALA A 238 13.59 1.49 -11.10
CA ALA A 238 13.20 2.55 -10.15
C ALA A 238 11.72 2.95 -10.28
N LEU A 239 11.12 2.75 -11.46
CA LEU A 239 9.72 3.07 -11.74
C LEU A 239 8.82 1.85 -11.84
N GLN A 240 9.37 0.63 -11.73
CA GLN A 240 8.61 -0.60 -11.90
C GLN A 240 7.36 -0.64 -11.01
N GLN A 241 7.50 -0.18 -9.75
CA GLN A 241 6.39 -0.13 -8.80
C GLN A 241 5.33 0.89 -9.23
N MET A 242 5.73 2.13 -9.56
CA MET A 242 4.79 3.16 -10.04
C MET A 242 4.10 2.77 -11.34
N PHE A 243 4.79 2.14 -12.29
CA PHE A 243 4.21 1.79 -13.58
C PHE A 243 3.34 0.53 -13.53
N SER A 244 3.52 -0.30 -12.50
CA SER A 244 2.60 -1.41 -12.24
C SER A 244 1.20 -0.89 -11.88
N THR A 245 1.11 0.24 -11.17
CA THR A 245 -0.16 0.85 -10.75
C THR A 245 -0.63 1.95 -11.70
N HIS A 246 0.28 2.75 -12.26
CA HIS A 246 0.03 3.86 -13.18
C HIS A 246 0.74 3.64 -14.52
N PRO A 247 0.10 2.96 -15.49
CA PRO A 247 0.70 2.76 -16.80
C PRO A 247 1.05 4.10 -17.48
N MET A 248 2.34 4.34 -17.69
CA MET A 248 2.84 5.53 -18.39
C MET A 248 2.83 5.37 -19.91
N SER A 249 2.66 6.49 -20.62
CA SER A 249 2.75 6.56 -22.08
C SER A 249 3.34 7.90 -22.52
N THR A 250 3.97 7.93 -23.69
CA THR A 250 4.38 9.20 -24.34
C THR A 250 3.19 10.10 -24.67
N GLU A 251 2.02 9.50 -24.86
CA GLU A 251 0.76 10.20 -25.12
C GLU A 251 0.27 11.03 -23.93
N ARG A 252 0.46 10.57 -22.69
CA ARG A 252 0.15 11.36 -21.49
C ARG A 252 1.00 12.62 -21.40
N LEU A 253 2.30 12.51 -21.67
CA LEU A 253 3.20 13.66 -21.74
C LEU A 253 2.76 14.66 -22.83
N GLN A 254 2.45 14.17 -24.04
CA GLN A 254 1.96 15.02 -25.14
C GLN A 254 0.66 15.72 -24.76
N THR A 255 -0.28 15.01 -24.11
CA THR A 255 -1.55 15.56 -23.65
C THR A 255 -1.34 16.65 -22.59
N ALA A 256 -0.45 16.45 -21.63
CA ALA A 256 -0.11 17.46 -20.64
C ALA A 256 0.49 18.72 -21.29
N GLN A 257 1.40 18.54 -22.27
CA GLN A 257 1.98 19.64 -23.03
C GLN A 257 0.92 20.44 -23.79
N GLU A 258 -0.01 19.73 -24.44
CA GLU A 258 -1.09 20.36 -25.19
C GLU A 258 -2.01 21.17 -24.27
N ARG A 259 -2.48 20.59 -23.15
CA ARG A 259 -3.33 21.29 -22.17
C ARG A 259 -2.64 22.52 -21.60
N ALA A 260 -1.34 22.44 -21.30
CA ALA A 260 -0.58 23.60 -20.81
C ALA A 260 -0.52 24.74 -21.85
N ARG A 261 -0.47 24.40 -23.15
CA ARG A 261 -0.38 25.37 -24.25
C ARG A 261 -1.72 25.92 -24.71
N THR A 262 -2.81 25.19 -24.52
CA THR A 262 -4.15 25.58 -24.98
C THR A 262 -5.04 25.93 -23.81
N GLN A 263 -5.58 24.93 -23.11
CA GLN A 263 -6.52 25.08 -21.99
C GLN A 263 -5.98 26.03 -20.90
N TYR A 264 -4.67 26.00 -20.66
CA TYR A 264 -4.01 26.77 -19.61
C TYR A 264 -2.96 27.76 -20.12
N ALA A 265 -3.02 28.16 -21.39
CA ALA A 265 -2.03 29.05 -22.05
C ALA A 265 -1.70 30.33 -21.26
N GLY A 266 -2.67 30.87 -20.53
CA GLY A 266 -2.55 32.08 -19.70
C GLY A 266 -2.32 31.84 -18.20
N LYS A 267 -2.08 30.60 -17.79
CA LYS A 267 -1.84 30.21 -16.38
C LYS A 267 -0.39 29.77 -16.11
N ASN A 268 0.47 29.85 -17.11
CA ASN A 268 1.91 29.52 -17.08
C ASN A 268 2.77 30.51 -16.26
N SER A 269 2.15 31.41 -15.49
CA SER A 269 2.79 32.30 -14.52
C SER A 269 2.45 31.91 -13.08
N GLY A 270 1.90 30.70 -12.90
CA GLY A 270 1.56 30.17 -11.59
C GLY A 270 2.80 29.90 -10.75
N VAL A 271 2.56 29.50 -9.50
CA VAL A 271 3.63 29.20 -8.55
C VAL A 271 4.35 27.92 -8.97
N VAL A 272 5.68 27.97 -9.05
CA VAL A 272 6.57 26.78 -9.19
C VAL A 272 7.22 26.43 -7.84
N ASN A 273 7.66 27.45 -7.10
CA ASN A 273 8.24 27.40 -5.75
C ASN A 273 9.35 26.34 -5.55
N ARG A 274 10.38 26.39 -6.40
CA ARG A 274 11.52 25.46 -6.36
C ARG A 274 12.28 25.51 -5.03
N ASP A 275 12.65 26.69 -4.56
CA ASP A 275 13.54 26.82 -3.40
C ASP A 275 12.87 26.34 -2.11
N ALA A 276 11.58 26.66 -1.92
CA ALA A 276 10.83 26.15 -0.78
C ALA A 276 10.72 24.63 -0.80
N TYR A 277 10.47 24.04 -1.96
CA TYR A 277 10.43 22.58 -2.14
C TYR A 277 11.76 21.92 -1.77
N LEU A 278 12.87 22.47 -2.29
CA LEU A 278 14.21 21.94 -2.02
C LEU A 278 14.58 22.08 -0.55
N ALA A 279 14.22 23.19 0.10
CA ALA A 279 14.41 23.38 1.53
C ALA A 279 13.57 22.40 2.37
N ALA A 280 12.29 22.20 2.01
CA ALA A 280 11.37 21.32 2.71
C ALA A 280 11.75 19.83 2.63
N THR A 281 12.49 19.44 1.58
CA THR A 281 12.89 18.06 1.33
C THR A 281 14.38 17.81 1.51
N ALA A 282 15.14 18.80 2.02
CA ALA A 282 16.60 18.77 2.07
C ALA A 282 17.16 17.52 2.78
N ALA A 283 16.55 17.10 3.90
CA ALA A 283 16.99 15.94 4.66
C ALA A 283 16.81 14.61 3.89
N ILE A 284 15.68 14.45 3.17
CA ILE A 284 15.45 13.31 2.27
C ILE A 284 16.47 13.34 1.12
N ARG A 285 16.63 14.49 0.46
CA ARG A 285 17.47 14.65 -0.73
C ARG A 285 18.95 14.43 -0.45
N LYS A 286 19.44 14.83 0.72
CA LYS A 286 20.81 14.58 1.17
C LYS A 286 21.18 13.08 1.10
N ASN A 287 20.20 12.21 1.32
CA ASN A 287 20.40 10.77 1.36
C ASN A 287 20.01 10.05 0.05
N LYS A 288 19.71 10.79 -1.03
CA LYS A 288 19.27 10.22 -2.32
C LYS A 288 20.21 9.14 -2.85
N GLU A 289 21.52 9.32 -2.73
CA GLU A 289 22.48 8.31 -3.20
C GLU A 289 22.43 7.01 -2.38
N ALA A 290 22.11 7.10 -1.08
CA ALA A 290 21.89 5.91 -0.24
C ALA A 290 20.68 5.08 -0.72
N PHE A 291 19.66 5.72 -1.31
CA PHE A 291 18.43 5.05 -1.74
C PHE A 291 18.72 4.04 -2.85
N LYS A 292 19.69 4.30 -3.73
CA LYS A 292 20.12 3.34 -4.76
C LYS A 292 20.66 2.06 -4.13
N SER A 293 21.48 2.19 -3.08
CA SER A 293 22.03 1.06 -2.34
C SER A 293 20.94 0.29 -1.57
N PHE A 294 19.95 0.99 -1.01
CA PHE A 294 18.81 0.35 -0.35
C PHE A 294 17.89 -0.40 -1.33
N ALA A 295 17.58 0.18 -2.49
CA ALA A 295 16.79 -0.49 -3.53
C ALA A 295 17.51 -1.75 -4.08
N ALA A 296 18.83 -1.68 -4.24
CA ALA A 296 19.64 -2.86 -4.61
C ALA A 296 19.55 -3.95 -3.53
N ALA A 297 19.65 -3.57 -2.24
CA ALA A 297 19.52 -4.50 -1.13
C ALA A 297 18.14 -5.17 -1.06
N GLU A 298 17.05 -4.43 -1.33
CA GLU A 298 15.70 -4.99 -1.43
C GLU A 298 15.58 -6.05 -2.52
N THR A 299 16.12 -5.74 -3.70
CA THR A 299 16.13 -6.67 -4.85
C THR A 299 16.91 -7.94 -4.50
N GLN A 300 18.08 -7.79 -3.87
CA GLN A 300 18.93 -8.91 -3.45
C GLN A 300 18.27 -9.74 -2.34
N LEU A 301 17.56 -9.13 -1.39
CA LEU A 301 16.75 -9.84 -0.39
C LEU A 301 15.67 -10.69 -1.05
N ALA A 302 14.93 -10.13 -2.01
CA ALA A 302 13.90 -10.84 -2.76
C ALA A 302 14.47 -12.03 -3.54
N GLN A 303 15.69 -11.88 -4.08
CA GLN A 303 16.44 -12.94 -4.76
C GLN A 303 17.16 -13.91 -3.81
N LYS A 304 16.97 -13.79 -2.49
CA LYS A 304 17.62 -14.59 -1.43
C LYS A 304 19.15 -14.45 -1.38
N GLN A 305 19.71 -13.40 -1.95
CA GLN A 305 21.14 -13.08 -1.94
C GLN A 305 21.50 -12.29 -0.67
N TYR A 306 21.35 -12.92 0.50
CA TYR A 306 21.40 -12.21 1.79
C TYR A 306 22.74 -11.51 2.07
N ALA A 307 23.87 -12.11 1.66
CA ALA A 307 25.19 -11.50 1.85
C ALA A 307 25.37 -10.23 1.00
N ALA A 308 24.94 -10.27 -0.27
CA ALA A 308 24.96 -9.12 -1.16
C ALA A 308 24.01 -8.02 -0.67
N ALA A 309 22.78 -8.41 -0.27
CA ALA A 309 21.80 -7.49 0.29
C ALA A 309 22.35 -6.72 1.49
N LYS A 310 23.00 -7.42 2.41
CA LYS A 310 23.65 -6.81 3.57
C LYS A 310 24.73 -5.82 3.14
N ALA A 311 25.62 -6.20 2.23
CA ALA A 311 26.71 -5.34 1.77
C ALA A 311 26.19 -4.06 1.09
N SER A 312 25.15 -4.17 0.26
CA SER A 312 24.47 -3.03 -0.36
C SER A 312 23.81 -2.13 0.68
N ALA A 313 23.09 -2.70 1.65
CA ALA A 313 22.47 -1.92 2.72
C ALA A 313 23.52 -1.20 3.60
N GLU A 314 24.61 -1.87 3.97
CA GLU A 314 25.74 -1.28 4.70
C GLU A 314 26.41 -0.16 3.88
N GLN A 315 26.48 -0.27 2.55
CA GLN A 315 26.95 0.81 1.68
C GLN A 315 26.05 2.03 1.76
N GLY A 316 24.74 1.86 1.70
CA GLY A 316 23.80 2.96 1.88
C GLY A 316 23.91 3.59 3.27
N LEU A 317 24.09 2.78 4.31
CA LEU A 317 24.29 3.27 5.68
C LEU A 317 25.61 4.03 5.85
N ARG A 318 26.65 3.80 5.05
CA ARG A 318 27.84 4.69 5.08
C ARG A 318 27.51 6.12 4.67
N LEU A 319 26.51 6.30 3.81
CA LEU A 319 26.02 7.62 3.36
C LEU A 319 24.94 8.17 4.31
N ALA A 320 24.12 7.29 4.90
CA ALA A 320 23.04 7.63 5.82
C ALA A 320 23.04 6.71 7.07
N PRO A 321 23.94 6.93 8.05
CA PRO A 321 24.23 5.97 9.14
C PRO A 321 23.06 5.56 10.03
N ASN A 322 22.05 6.40 10.14
CA ASN A 322 20.88 6.17 11.00
C ASN A 322 19.59 5.97 10.19
N ASP A 323 19.69 5.68 8.89
CA ASP A 323 18.51 5.46 8.07
C ASP A 323 17.78 4.18 8.48
N TYR A 324 16.51 4.33 8.84
CA TYR A 324 15.67 3.23 9.29
C TYR A 324 15.55 2.10 8.26
N VAL A 325 15.40 2.42 6.98
CA VAL A 325 15.26 1.42 5.91
C VAL A 325 16.56 0.64 5.76
N GLY A 326 17.70 1.33 5.72
CA GLY A 326 19.01 0.69 5.67
C GLY A 326 19.24 -0.30 6.82
N LEU A 327 18.91 0.11 8.05
CA LEU A 327 19.03 -0.76 9.23
C LEU A 327 18.07 -1.95 9.16
N MET A 328 16.84 -1.74 8.69
CA MET A 328 15.87 -2.82 8.50
C MET A 328 16.34 -3.85 7.47
N LEU A 329 16.95 -3.40 6.37
CA LEU A 329 17.49 -4.28 5.33
C LEU A 329 18.65 -5.13 5.85
N VAL A 330 19.57 -4.53 6.61
CA VAL A 330 20.66 -5.28 7.29
C VAL A 330 20.08 -6.29 8.29
N ALA A 331 19.12 -5.88 9.11
CA ALA A 331 18.49 -6.76 10.09
C ALA A 331 17.80 -7.96 9.42
N GLN A 332 17.04 -7.72 8.34
CA GLN A 332 16.37 -8.77 7.57
C GLN A 332 17.38 -9.71 6.88
N ALA A 333 18.46 -9.16 6.32
CA ALA A 333 19.53 -9.96 5.71
C ALA A 333 20.17 -10.90 6.74
N HIS A 334 20.52 -10.40 7.93
CA HIS A 334 21.02 -11.24 9.03
C HIS A 334 20.01 -12.31 9.45
N GLN A 335 18.74 -11.93 9.60
CA GLN A 335 17.69 -12.84 10.03
C GLN A 335 17.51 -13.99 9.05
N LYS A 336 17.45 -13.69 7.75
CA LYS A 336 17.25 -14.67 6.68
C LYS A 336 18.51 -15.51 6.41
N ALA A 337 19.69 -14.99 6.74
CA ALA A 337 20.95 -15.73 6.72
C ALA A 337 21.18 -16.63 7.95
N GLY A 338 20.23 -16.70 8.90
CA GLY A 338 20.33 -17.54 10.09
C GLY A 338 21.21 -16.95 11.21
N ASN A 339 21.38 -15.63 11.24
CA ASN A 339 22.10 -14.92 12.31
C ASN A 339 21.13 -14.04 13.15
N PRO A 340 20.31 -14.65 14.03
CA PRO A 340 19.31 -13.91 14.82
C PRO A 340 19.91 -12.92 15.81
N ALA A 341 21.12 -13.15 16.30
CA ALA A 341 21.77 -12.25 17.27
C ALA A 341 22.11 -10.89 16.62
N ALA A 342 22.76 -10.92 15.44
CA ALA A 342 23.05 -9.70 14.69
C ALA A 342 21.79 -9.01 14.16
N ALA A 343 20.80 -9.80 13.72
CA ALA A 343 19.50 -9.29 13.30
C ALA A 343 18.78 -8.53 14.43
N GLN A 344 18.75 -9.10 15.63
CA GLN A 344 18.13 -8.47 16.80
C GLN A 344 18.83 -7.17 17.18
N GLN A 345 20.16 -7.14 17.21
CA GLN A 345 20.91 -5.92 17.54
C GLN A 345 20.56 -4.78 16.58
N THR A 346 20.57 -5.08 15.28
CA THR A 346 20.27 -4.09 14.23
C THR A 346 18.80 -3.67 14.25
N ALA A 347 17.87 -4.61 14.39
CA ALA A 347 16.44 -4.30 14.48
C ALA A 347 16.09 -3.51 15.75
N ALA A 348 16.77 -3.75 16.87
CA ALA A 348 16.57 -2.98 18.09
C ALA A 348 17.04 -1.52 17.93
N LEU A 349 18.15 -1.30 17.21
CA LEU A 349 18.58 0.05 16.84
C LEU A 349 17.55 0.73 15.92
N ALA A 350 17.08 0.03 14.88
CA ALA A 350 16.05 0.53 13.98
C ALA A 350 14.77 0.93 14.73
N ALA A 351 14.29 0.08 15.65
CA ALA A 351 13.11 0.34 16.47
C ALA A 351 13.27 1.56 17.41
N ARG A 352 14.49 1.82 17.91
CA ARG A 352 14.77 3.00 18.74
C ARG A 352 14.77 4.28 17.91
N LEU A 353 15.34 4.24 16.71
CA LEU A 353 15.42 5.39 15.81
C LEU A 353 14.08 5.72 15.15
N ASN A 354 13.23 4.72 14.93
CA ASN A 354 11.89 4.90 14.40
C ASN A 354 10.86 4.02 15.15
N PRO A 355 10.31 4.50 16.28
CA PRO A 355 9.33 3.74 17.07
C PRO A 355 8.00 3.44 16.35
N SER A 356 7.62 4.25 15.35
CA SER A 356 6.46 4.00 14.49
C SER A 356 6.77 3.00 13.35
N GLY A 357 8.02 2.57 13.23
CA GLY A 357 8.45 1.54 12.30
C GLY A 357 8.04 0.14 12.76
N ALA A 358 6.81 -0.28 12.44
CA ALA A 358 6.26 -1.58 12.88
C ALA A 358 7.20 -2.75 12.54
N ARG A 359 7.76 -2.79 11.32
CA ARG A 359 8.57 -3.92 10.83
C ARG A 359 9.72 -4.32 11.74
N ALA A 360 10.34 -3.40 12.47
CA ALA A 360 11.40 -3.74 13.42
C ALA A 360 10.89 -4.71 14.51
N GLN A 361 9.66 -4.52 14.99
CA GLN A 361 9.02 -5.42 15.95
C GLN A 361 8.78 -6.81 15.37
N SER A 362 8.41 -6.91 14.08
CA SER A 362 8.25 -8.21 13.41
C SER A 362 9.57 -8.97 13.30
N VAL A 363 10.69 -8.29 13.01
CA VAL A 363 12.02 -8.92 12.98
C VAL A 363 12.44 -9.36 14.39
N LEU A 364 12.25 -8.51 15.40
CA LEU A 364 12.56 -8.82 16.79
C LEU A 364 11.75 -10.02 17.31
N ALA A 365 10.46 -10.08 16.99
CA ALA A 365 9.60 -11.23 17.31
C ALA A 365 10.14 -12.54 16.71
N GLN A 366 10.50 -12.54 15.44
CA GLN A 366 11.03 -13.72 14.77
C GLN A 366 12.40 -14.13 15.33
N CYS A 367 13.27 -13.17 15.68
CA CYS A 367 14.53 -13.46 16.36
C CYS A 367 14.31 -14.05 17.75
N ALA A 368 13.31 -13.58 18.50
CA ALA A 368 12.93 -14.14 19.80
C ALA A 368 12.41 -15.58 19.66
N LEU A 369 11.54 -15.86 18.68
CA LEU A 369 11.08 -17.21 18.37
C LEU A 369 12.23 -18.18 18.07
N GLN A 370 13.20 -17.76 17.24
CA GLN A 370 14.37 -18.59 16.90
C GLN A 370 15.23 -18.92 18.13
N ARG A 371 15.29 -18.00 19.11
CA ARG A 371 15.99 -18.19 20.39
C ARG A 371 15.11 -18.86 21.45
N LYS A 372 13.90 -19.29 21.11
CA LYS A 372 12.89 -19.86 22.02
C LYS A 372 12.45 -18.93 23.17
N ASP A 373 12.66 -17.62 23.01
CA ASP A 373 12.13 -16.58 23.88
C ASP A 373 10.68 -16.27 23.45
N TYR A 374 9.77 -17.16 23.82
CA TYR A 374 8.37 -17.07 23.38
C TYR A 374 7.62 -15.91 24.04
N ALA A 375 7.98 -15.53 25.28
CA ALA A 375 7.37 -14.39 25.96
C ALA A 375 7.78 -13.07 25.29
N GLY A 376 9.08 -12.89 25.02
CA GLY A 376 9.57 -11.74 24.24
C GLY A 376 9.00 -11.71 22.83
N ALA A 377 8.86 -12.87 22.17
CA ALA A 377 8.21 -12.95 20.87
C ALA A 377 6.76 -12.42 20.92
N LEU A 378 5.95 -12.84 21.89
CA LEU A 378 4.58 -12.35 22.06
C LEU A 378 4.53 -10.84 22.34
N GLN A 379 5.45 -10.31 23.14
CA GLN A 379 5.55 -8.86 23.38
C GLN A 379 5.76 -8.08 22.07
N HIS A 380 6.72 -8.50 21.26
CA HIS A 380 7.01 -7.87 19.97
C HIS A 380 5.87 -8.05 18.95
N LEU A 381 5.24 -9.23 18.90
CA LEU A 381 4.08 -9.48 18.04
C LEU A 381 2.89 -8.60 18.42
N ASN A 382 2.65 -8.41 19.72
CA ASN A 382 1.60 -7.50 20.19
C ASN A 382 1.91 -6.04 19.87
N ALA A 383 3.18 -5.62 19.95
CA ALA A 383 3.60 -4.28 19.53
C ALA A 383 3.40 -4.07 18.02
N PHE A 384 3.74 -5.07 17.20
CA PHE A 384 3.50 -5.05 15.76
C PHE A 384 2.01 -4.98 15.42
N GLU A 385 1.17 -5.83 16.04
CA GLU A 385 -0.27 -5.91 15.77
C GLU A 385 -1.02 -4.61 16.10
N ARG A 386 -0.59 -3.86 17.13
CA ARG A 386 -1.17 -2.54 17.43
C ARG A 386 -0.96 -1.54 16.29
N GLN A 387 0.14 -1.67 15.55
CA GLN A 387 0.47 -0.80 14.42
C GLN A 387 -0.05 -1.36 13.09
N VAL A 388 -0.11 -2.68 12.96
CA VAL A 388 -0.54 -3.40 11.74
C VAL A 388 -1.61 -4.42 12.10
N PRO A 389 -2.84 -3.96 12.43
CA PRO A 389 -3.90 -4.84 12.90
C PRO A 389 -4.30 -5.85 11.84
N GLY A 390 -4.54 -7.08 12.30
CA GLY A 390 -5.04 -8.16 11.45
C GLY A 390 -4.01 -8.81 10.55
N ASP A 391 -2.72 -8.46 10.57
CA ASP A 391 -1.69 -9.15 9.78
C ASP A 391 -1.70 -10.68 10.02
N ALA A 392 -1.75 -11.46 8.93
CA ALA A 392 -1.86 -12.92 9.01
C ALA A 392 -0.60 -13.53 9.64
N SER A 393 0.59 -13.06 9.25
CA SER A 393 1.86 -13.61 9.72
C SER A 393 1.97 -13.51 11.25
N THR A 394 1.47 -12.42 11.82
CA THR A 394 1.41 -12.19 13.26
C THR A 394 0.60 -13.27 13.98
N ALA A 395 -0.58 -13.62 13.47
CA ALA A 395 -1.40 -14.69 14.04
C ALA A 395 -0.69 -16.05 13.99
N PHE A 396 -0.01 -16.36 12.88
CA PHE A 396 0.79 -17.58 12.76
C PHE A 396 1.91 -17.64 13.82
N TYR A 397 2.69 -16.57 13.95
CA TYR A 397 3.80 -16.50 14.92
C TYR A 397 3.32 -16.52 16.37
N LYS A 398 2.18 -15.90 16.69
CA LYS A 398 1.55 -16.00 18.00
C LYS A 398 1.14 -17.44 18.30
N GLY A 399 0.56 -18.15 17.32
CA GLY A 399 0.22 -19.56 17.43
C GLY A 399 1.42 -20.42 17.84
N LEU A 400 2.55 -20.25 17.16
CA LEU A 400 3.81 -20.93 17.50
C LEU A 400 4.27 -20.61 18.93
N ALA A 401 4.23 -19.34 19.34
CA ALA A 401 4.69 -18.92 20.66
C ALA A 401 3.79 -19.44 21.79
N TYR A 402 2.47 -19.36 21.64
CA TYR A 402 1.50 -19.86 22.61
C TYR A 402 1.59 -21.38 22.75
N GLU A 403 1.70 -22.08 21.62
CA GLU A 403 1.81 -23.53 21.61
C GLU A 403 3.05 -24.01 22.33
N ALA A 404 4.20 -23.36 22.09
CA ALA A 404 5.44 -23.68 22.75
C ALA A 404 5.43 -23.39 24.27
N GLN A 405 4.55 -22.50 24.72
CA GLN A 405 4.28 -22.23 26.14
C GLN A 405 3.18 -23.13 26.74
N GLY A 406 2.64 -24.09 25.99
CA GLY A 406 1.54 -24.95 26.45
C GLY A 406 0.17 -24.25 26.52
N GLN A 407 0.06 -23.01 26.02
CA GLN A 407 -1.18 -22.24 25.99
C GLN A 407 -2.08 -22.68 24.83
N ARG A 408 -2.58 -23.92 24.91
CA ARG A 408 -3.31 -24.59 23.81
C ARG A 408 -4.53 -23.82 23.30
N PRO A 409 -5.40 -23.23 24.16
CA PRO A 409 -6.56 -22.47 23.68
C PRO A 409 -6.15 -21.23 22.85
N GLN A 410 -5.18 -20.47 23.33
CA GLN A 410 -4.66 -19.28 22.65
C GLN A 410 -3.96 -19.66 21.33
N ALA A 411 -3.20 -20.75 21.32
CA ALA A 411 -2.57 -21.27 20.11
C ALA A 411 -3.60 -21.65 19.04
N ALA A 412 -4.65 -22.38 19.44
CA ALA A 412 -5.74 -22.75 18.55
C ALA A 412 -6.46 -21.53 17.97
N GLN A 413 -6.76 -20.53 18.81
CA GLN A 413 -7.37 -19.28 18.36
C GLN A 413 -6.49 -18.55 17.33
N ALA A 414 -5.18 -18.47 17.58
CA ALA A 414 -4.23 -17.81 16.70
C ALA A 414 -4.07 -18.54 15.36
N TYR A 415 -3.93 -19.87 15.36
CA TYR A 415 -3.90 -20.66 14.13
C TYR A 415 -5.22 -20.59 13.35
N SER A 416 -6.36 -20.60 14.04
CA SER A 416 -7.67 -20.41 13.40
C SER A 416 -7.77 -19.05 12.71
N ALA A 417 -7.33 -17.97 13.37
CA ALA A 417 -7.28 -16.64 12.76
C ALA A 417 -6.38 -16.61 11.52
N PHE A 418 -5.20 -17.25 11.58
CA PHE A 418 -4.30 -17.35 10.43
C PHE A 418 -4.92 -18.14 9.26
N VAL A 419 -5.51 -19.32 9.51
CA VAL A 419 -6.12 -20.15 8.47
C VAL A 419 -7.32 -19.47 7.83
N ARG A 420 -8.17 -18.79 8.61
CA ARG A 420 -9.32 -18.03 8.05
C ARG A 420 -8.88 -16.94 7.09
N LYS A 421 -7.77 -16.24 7.39
CA LYS A 421 -7.28 -15.13 6.57
C LYS A 421 -6.37 -15.57 5.41
N GLY A 422 -5.48 -16.54 5.64
CA GLY A 422 -4.46 -16.98 4.69
C GLY A 422 -4.77 -18.27 3.93
N GLY A 423 -5.85 -18.96 4.30
CA GLY A 423 -6.20 -20.27 3.77
C GLY A 423 -5.17 -21.36 4.12
N THR A 424 -5.22 -22.47 3.37
CA THR A 424 -4.35 -23.63 3.56
C THR A 424 -3.44 -23.93 2.37
N ALA A 425 -3.39 -23.02 1.38
CA ALA A 425 -2.58 -23.20 0.17
C ALA A 425 -1.06 -23.11 0.44
N SER A 426 -0.64 -22.31 1.43
CA SER A 426 0.76 -22.18 1.82
C SER A 426 1.22 -23.32 2.74
N SER A 427 2.53 -23.55 2.83
CA SER A 427 3.10 -24.51 3.79
C SER A 427 2.75 -24.15 5.24
N GLN A 428 2.80 -22.87 5.58
CA GLN A 428 2.36 -22.35 6.88
C GLN A 428 0.86 -22.59 7.11
N GLY A 429 0.02 -22.39 6.09
CA GLY A 429 -1.42 -22.62 6.15
C GLY A 429 -1.76 -24.08 6.45
N ARG A 430 -1.11 -25.01 5.75
CA ARG A 430 -1.24 -26.46 6.05
C ARG A 430 -0.78 -26.79 7.46
N TYR A 431 0.37 -26.25 7.87
CA TYR A 431 0.89 -26.45 9.23
C TYR A 431 -0.12 -25.99 10.27
N ALA A 432 -0.61 -24.75 10.17
CA ALA A 432 -1.55 -24.18 11.13
C ALA A 432 -2.87 -24.97 11.18
N ALA A 433 -3.41 -25.39 10.03
CA ALA A 433 -4.61 -26.21 9.96
C ALA A 433 -4.42 -27.58 10.64
N GLN A 434 -3.27 -28.22 10.42
CA GLN A 434 -2.93 -29.48 11.08
C GLN A 434 -2.79 -29.31 12.60
N ARG A 435 -2.12 -28.24 13.06
CA ARG A 435 -2.01 -27.95 14.50
C ARG A 435 -3.38 -27.68 15.12
N LEU A 436 -4.26 -26.95 14.43
CA LEU A 436 -5.60 -26.64 14.91
C LEU A 436 -6.41 -27.93 15.20
N GLN A 437 -6.36 -28.92 14.31
CA GLN A 437 -7.02 -30.23 14.51
C GLN A 437 -6.50 -30.97 15.76
N GLN A 438 -5.21 -30.84 16.06
CA GLN A 438 -4.59 -31.49 17.23
C GLN A 438 -4.87 -30.73 18.53
N LEU A 439 -5.02 -29.41 18.47
CA LEU A 439 -5.29 -28.56 19.63
C LEU A 439 -6.77 -28.55 20.01
N GLN A 440 -7.68 -28.76 19.04
CA GLN A 440 -9.13 -28.87 19.23
C GLN A 440 -9.66 -30.17 18.59
N PRO A 441 -9.44 -31.35 19.21
CA PRO A 441 -10.02 -32.58 18.71
C PRO A 441 -11.55 -32.46 18.73
N SER A 442 -12.21 -32.83 17.63
CA SER A 442 -13.67 -32.88 17.57
C SER A 442 -14.20 -33.79 18.69
N PRO A 443 -15.33 -33.46 19.33
CA PRO A 443 -15.96 -34.40 20.24
C PRO A 443 -16.24 -35.72 19.51
N PRO A 444 -16.10 -36.88 20.18
CA PRO A 444 -16.34 -38.17 19.54
C PRO A 444 -17.75 -38.16 18.96
N ARG A 445 -17.87 -38.53 17.68
CA ARG A 445 -19.16 -38.72 17.01
C ARG A 445 -19.92 -39.77 17.82
N ARG A 446 -20.98 -39.35 18.51
CA ARG A 446 -21.91 -40.24 19.22
C ARG A 446 -22.89 -40.86 18.24
#